data_AF-A0A021VUJ5-F1
#
_entry.id   AF-A0A021VUJ5-F1
#
_cell.length_a   1.000
_cell.length_b   1.000
_cell.length_c   1.000
_cell.angle_alpha   90.00
_cell.angle_beta   90.00
_cell.angle_gamma   90.00
#
_symmetry.space_group_name_H-M   'P 1'
#
loop_
_entity.id
_entity.type
_entity.pdbx_description
1 polymer ?
#
loop_
_entity_poly.entity_id
_entity_poly.type
_entity_poly.pdbx_seq_one_letter_code
_entity_poly.pdbx_strand_id
1 'polypeptide(L)'
;MPAPADEHWAPQRIILGRRPFDHAGVLLVERDQYGQVLTQAPLEGMAAVEHRYPVWAQGPFGRVEPERRLPGRPGVFALVQDGTPRYVGGSTDLARTFSPRGLGEISRRDAQRSTSEEACRLNRLVVAEALRGRAVDLYVLTVRGPGRLGALLGAAPDEDPYAVAEEVAAQHRGAWQLPA
;
A
#
# COMPACT_ATOMS: atom_id res chain seq x y z
N MET A 1 31.54 -15.31 -2.65
CA MET A 1 31.24 -13.91 -2.28
C MET A 1 29.75 -13.71 -2.52
N PRO A 2 28.96 -13.22 -1.55
CA PRO A 2 27.59 -12.82 -1.87
C PRO A 2 27.66 -11.73 -2.94
N ALA A 3 26.74 -11.78 -3.92
CA ALA A 3 26.62 -10.72 -4.90
C ALA A 3 26.48 -9.37 -4.16
N PRO A 4 27.06 -8.26 -4.67
CA PRO A 4 26.74 -6.95 -4.12
C PRO A 4 25.22 -6.83 -4.13
N ALA A 5 24.64 -6.43 -3.00
CA ALA A 5 23.21 -6.15 -2.92
C ALA A 5 22.86 -5.31 -4.15
N ASP A 6 22.05 -5.87 -5.05
CA ASP A 6 21.59 -5.18 -6.25
C ASP A 6 21.13 -3.80 -5.79
N GLU A 7 21.83 -2.78 -6.27
CA GLU A 7 21.65 -1.41 -5.84
C GLU A 7 20.23 -1.02 -6.26
N HIS A 8 19.28 -1.17 -5.33
CA HIS A 8 17.86 -0.90 -5.57
C HIS A 8 17.72 0.57 -5.92
N TRP A 9 17.68 0.84 -7.22
CA TRP A 9 17.62 2.19 -7.75
C TRP A 9 16.17 2.62 -7.87
N ALA A 10 15.73 3.45 -6.94
CA ALA A 10 14.45 4.15 -7.00
C ALA A 10 14.69 5.66 -7.09
N PRO A 11 14.11 6.37 -8.08
CA PRO A 11 14.24 7.82 -8.15
C PRO A 11 13.61 8.48 -6.91
N GLN A 12 14.27 9.50 -6.34
CA GLN A 12 13.75 10.19 -5.15
C GLN A 12 12.37 10.82 -5.34
N ARG A 13 12.02 11.12 -6.60
CA ARG A 13 10.74 11.72 -6.98
C ARG A 13 10.28 11.21 -8.33
N ILE A 14 8.98 10.96 -8.45
CA ILE A 14 8.30 10.64 -9.72
C ILE A 14 7.18 11.65 -9.96
N ILE A 15 6.79 11.83 -11.23
CA ILE A 15 5.63 12.65 -11.60
C ILE A 15 4.50 11.73 -12.01
N LEU A 16 3.40 11.76 -11.26
CA LEU A 16 2.18 11.02 -11.56
C LEU A 16 1.02 12.00 -11.70
N GLY A 17 0.32 11.97 -12.82
CA GLY A 17 -0.81 12.87 -13.09
C GLY A 17 -0.44 14.36 -12.95
N ARG A 18 0.75 14.74 -13.44
CA ARG A 18 1.35 16.09 -13.28
C ARG A 18 1.64 16.52 -11.83
N ARG A 19 1.57 15.60 -10.87
CA ARG A 19 1.84 15.86 -9.45
C ARG A 19 3.14 15.15 -9.01
N PRO A 20 3.98 15.80 -8.19
CA PRO A 20 5.21 15.18 -7.70
C PRO A 20 4.93 14.24 -6.52
N PHE A 21 5.40 13.00 -6.61
CA PHE A 21 5.39 12.06 -5.50
C PHE A 21 6.82 11.81 -5.03
N ASP A 22 7.03 11.88 -3.71
CA ASP A 22 8.33 11.65 -3.09
C ASP A 22 8.47 10.19 -2.67
N HIS A 23 9.67 9.62 -2.86
CA HIS A 23 9.97 8.26 -2.43
C HIS A 23 9.98 8.19 -0.90
N ALA A 24 9.14 7.31 -0.36
CA ALA A 24 8.98 7.09 1.07
C ALA A 24 9.73 5.84 1.57
N GLY A 25 10.41 5.11 0.67
CA GLY A 25 11.11 3.86 0.97
C GLY A 25 10.43 2.65 0.35
N VAL A 26 10.90 1.46 0.73
CA VAL A 26 10.36 0.18 0.28
C VAL A 26 9.35 -0.37 1.30
N LEU A 27 8.34 -1.11 0.84
CA LEU A 27 7.50 -1.92 1.71
C LEU A 27 8.22 -3.23 2.05
N LEU A 28 8.54 -3.39 3.32
CA LEU A 28 9.21 -4.56 3.86
C LEU A 28 8.16 -5.59 4.28
N VAL A 29 8.41 -6.86 3.96
CA VAL A 29 7.60 -7.98 4.43
C VAL A 29 8.44 -8.80 5.40
N GLU A 30 7.84 -9.18 6.52
CA GLU A 30 8.50 -9.96 7.56
C GLU A 30 9.02 -11.29 7.00
N ARG A 31 10.25 -11.64 7.40
CA ARG A 31 10.97 -12.84 6.98
C ARG A 31 11.49 -13.60 8.19
N ASP A 32 11.62 -14.91 8.06
CA ASP A 32 12.26 -15.75 9.06
C ASP A 32 13.79 -15.61 9.06
N GLN A 33 14.46 -16.35 9.95
CA GLN A 33 15.92 -16.38 10.05
C GLN A 33 16.64 -16.91 8.80
N TYR A 34 15.92 -17.57 7.90
CA TYR A 34 16.43 -18.09 6.63
C TYR A 34 16.10 -17.16 5.45
N GLY A 35 15.49 -16.00 5.71
CA GLY A 35 15.08 -15.04 4.69
C GLY A 35 13.79 -15.42 3.95
N GLN A 36 13.06 -16.44 4.40
CA GLN A 36 11.77 -16.82 3.81
C GLN A 36 10.67 -15.88 4.27
N VAL A 37 9.79 -15.49 3.35
CA VAL A 37 8.64 -14.61 3.67
C VAL A 37 7.67 -15.34 4.59
N LEU A 38 7.35 -14.73 5.72
CA LEU A 38 6.34 -15.25 6.63
C LEU A 38 4.94 -14.89 6.12
N THR A 39 4.13 -15.92 5.86
CA THR A 39 2.75 -15.76 5.39
C THR A 39 1.73 -16.25 6.41
N GLN A 40 0.55 -15.65 6.37
CA GLN A 40 -0.60 -15.97 7.22
C GLN A 40 -1.84 -16.15 6.36
N ALA A 41 -2.67 -17.14 6.68
CA ALA A 41 -3.98 -17.36 6.08
C ALA A 41 -5.04 -17.48 7.20
N PRO A 42 -5.57 -16.36 7.72
CA PRO A 42 -6.42 -16.34 8.93
C PRO A 42 -7.74 -17.13 8.84
N LEU A 43 -8.12 -17.57 7.63
CA LEU A 43 -9.33 -18.35 7.36
C LEU A 43 -9.03 -19.83 7.05
N GLU A 44 -7.77 -20.23 6.94
CA GLU A 44 -7.36 -21.60 6.61
C GLU A 44 -7.79 -22.58 7.71
N GLY A 45 -8.28 -23.77 7.32
CA GLY A 45 -8.74 -24.82 8.22
C GLY A 45 -10.17 -24.62 8.72
N MET A 46 -10.88 -23.58 8.26
CA MET A 46 -12.26 -23.32 8.63
C MET A 46 -13.23 -23.86 7.57
N ALA A 47 -13.62 -25.13 7.69
CA ALA A 47 -14.45 -25.86 6.72
C ALA A 47 -15.81 -25.20 6.38
N ALA A 48 -16.39 -24.39 7.27
CA ALA A 48 -17.66 -23.67 7.03
C ALA A 48 -17.47 -22.29 6.35
N VAL A 49 -16.23 -21.85 6.18
CA VAL A 49 -15.84 -20.46 5.91
C VAL A 49 -15.09 -20.37 4.58
N GLU A 50 -14.19 -21.30 4.26
CA GLU A 50 -13.35 -21.24 3.05
C GLU A 50 -14.14 -21.07 1.74
N HIS A 51 -15.28 -21.75 1.59
CA HIS A 51 -16.13 -21.60 0.39
C HIS A 51 -17.08 -20.40 0.43
N ARG A 52 -17.18 -19.69 1.56
CA ARG A 52 -18.10 -18.57 1.75
C ARG A 52 -17.46 -17.21 1.54
N TYR A 53 -16.15 -17.09 1.73
CA TYR A 53 -15.44 -15.82 1.60
C TYR A 53 -14.78 -15.69 0.22
N PRO A 54 -14.81 -14.48 -0.37
CA PRO A 54 -14.21 -14.20 -1.66
C PRO A 54 -12.69 -14.42 -1.65
N VAL A 55 -12.11 -14.59 -2.83
CA VAL A 55 -10.69 -14.92 -3.02
C VAL A 55 -9.76 -13.90 -2.33
N TRP A 56 -10.11 -12.60 -2.35
CA TRP A 56 -9.33 -11.56 -1.67
C TRP A 56 -9.18 -11.77 -0.15
N ALA A 57 -10.08 -12.51 0.49
CA ALA A 57 -10.08 -12.75 1.93
C ALA A 57 -9.19 -13.94 2.37
N GLN A 58 -8.73 -14.76 1.43
CA GLN A 58 -8.12 -16.06 1.71
C GLN A 58 -6.60 -16.01 1.94
N GLY A 59 -5.96 -14.87 1.65
CA GLY A 59 -4.50 -14.74 1.70
C GLY A 59 -3.79 -15.31 0.45
N PRO A 60 -2.47 -15.56 0.51
CA PRO A 60 -1.60 -15.35 1.68
C PRO A 60 -1.46 -13.86 2.03
N PHE A 61 -1.53 -13.56 3.31
CA PHE A 61 -1.19 -12.26 3.89
C PHE A 61 0.16 -12.33 4.59
N GLY A 62 0.67 -11.21 5.03
CA GLY A 62 1.92 -11.13 5.79
C GLY A 62 2.00 -9.82 6.54
N ARG A 63 3.02 -9.69 7.38
CA ARG A 63 3.28 -8.43 8.09
C ARG A 63 4.06 -7.50 7.17
N VAL A 64 3.47 -6.36 6.85
CA VAL A 64 4.01 -5.36 5.92
C VAL A 64 4.29 -4.07 6.69
N GLU A 65 5.47 -3.50 6.52
CA GLU A 65 5.81 -2.21 7.11
C GLU A 65 6.61 -1.35 6.13
N PRO A 66 6.40 -0.02 6.13
CA PRO A 66 7.23 0.86 5.34
C PRO A 66 8.63 0.95 5.97
N GLU A 67 9.67 0.94 5.14
CA GLU A 67 11.07 1.11 5.58
C GLU A 67 11.26 2.38 6.43
N ARG A 68 10.47 3.42 6.15
CA ARG A 68 10.49 4.69 6.88
C ARG A 68 9.12 4.99 7.47
N ARG A 69 9.14 5.68 8.61
CA ARG A 69 7.92 6.16 9.24
C ARG A 69 7.22 7.19 8.35
N LEU A 70 5.98 6.91 7.99
CA LEU A 70 5.13 7.81 7.21
C LEU A 70 4.52 8.93 8.07
N PRO A 71 4.18 10.08 7.49
CA PRO A 71 3.51 11.16 8.21
C PRO A 71 2.05 10.80 8.50
N GLY A 72 1.58 11.16 9.70
CA GLY A 72 0.15 11.08 10.06
C GLY A 72 -0.65 12.21 9.44
N ARG A 73 -0.70 12.28 8.10
CA ARG A 73 -1.37 13.32 7.32
C ARG A 73 -2.12 12.72 6.13
N PRO A 74 -3.17 13.40 5.64
CA PRO A 74 -3.79 13.04 4.37
C PRO A 74 -2.81 13.10 3.21
N GLY A 75 -3.01 12.21 2.25
CA GLY A 75 -2.16 12.13 1.07
C GLY A 75 -2.62 11.06 0.09
N VAL A 76 -1.93 11.03 -1.03
CA VAL A 76 -2.01 9.98 -2.03
C VAL A 76 -0.75 9.15 -1.94
N PHE A 77 -0.87 7.84 -2.04
CA PHE A 77 0.26 6.93 -2.13
C PHE A 77 0.23 6.18 -3.45
N ALA A 78 1.41 5.85 -3.96
CA ALA A 78 1.59 5.01 -5.13
C ALA A 78 2.50 3.84 -4.78
N LEU A 79 2.08 2.63 -5.17
CA LEU A 79 2.91 1.44 -5.12
C LEU A 79 3.57 1.28 -6.48
N VAL A 80 4.90 1.27 -6.49
CA VAL A 80 5.73 1.24 -7.69
C VAL A 80 6.57 -0.04 -7.66
N GLN A 81 6.64 -0.71 -8.80
CA GLN A 81 7.47 -1.90 -8.96
C GLN A 81 8.28 -1.74 -10.25
N ASP A 82 9.60 -1.90 -10.15
CA ASP A 82 10.53 -1.76 -11.29
C ASP A 82 10.32 -0.43 -12.03
N GLY A 83 10.19 0.67 -11.28
CA GLY A 83 9.94 2.02 -11.80
C GLY A 83 8.54 2.24 -12.41
N THR A 84 7.68 1.22 -12.45
CA THR A 84 6.33 1.31 -13.00
C THR A 84 5.31 1.49 -11.87
N PRO A 85 4.51 2.57 -11.85
CA PRO A 85 3.39 2.71 -10.93
C PRO A 85 2.35 1.65 -11.21
N ARG A 86 1.99 0.90 -10.17
CA ARG A 86 1.06 -0.22 -10.30
C ARG A 86 -0.25 0.00 -9.56
N TYR A 87 -0.23 0.80 -8.51
CA TYR A 87 -1.42 1.16 -7.76
C TYR A 87 -1.29 2.59 -7.23
N VAL A 88 -2.40 3.31 -7.18
CA VAL A 88 -2.49 4.65 -6.58
C VAL A 88 -3.73 4.67 -5.70
N GLY A 89 -3.57 5.08 -4.44
CA GLY A 89 -4.64 5.13 -3.44
C GLY A 89 -4.62 6.41 -2.64
N GLY A 90 -5.80 6.83 -2.19
CA GLY A 90 -5.97 7.96 -1.28
C GLY A 90 -5.92 7.51 0.18
N SER A 91 -5.48 8.39 1.07
CA SER A 91 -5.55 8.17 2.51
C SER A 91 -5.79 9.47 3.26
N THR A 92 -6.60 9.39 4.32
CA THR A 92 -6.76 10.48 5.30
C THR A 92 -5.65 10.49 6.34
N ASP A 93 -4.87 9.41 6.45
CA ASP A 93 -3.74 9.28 7.36
C ASP A 93 -2.78 8.21 6.83
N LEU A 94 -1.70 8.65 6.15
CA LEU A 94 -0.72 7.75 5.55
C LEU A 94 -0.07 6.83 6.60
N ALA A 95 0.24 7.34 7.80
CA ALA A 95 0.82 6.52 8.86
C ALA A 95 -0.15 5.40 9.30
N ARG A 96 -1.44 5.70 9.41
CA ARG A 96 -2.46 4.71 9.77
C ARG A 96 -2.70 3.69 8.67
N THR A 97 -2.72 4.11 7.39
CA THR A 97 -2.91 3.20 6.25
C THR A 97 -1.87 2.08 6.24
N PHE A 98 -0.61 2.37 6.54
CA PHE A 98 0.48 1.38 6.56
C PHE A 98 0.78 0.83 7.96
N SER A 99 -0.10 1.07 8.93
CA SER A 99 0.02 0.51 10.28
C SER A 99 -0.53 -0.92 10.36
N PRO A 100 -0.30 -1.66 11.46
CA PRO A 100 -0.93 -2.96 11.70
C PRO A 100 -2.48 -2.93 11.73
N ARG A 101 -3.10 -1.75 11.86
CA ARG A 101 -4.56 -1.58 11.78
C ARG A 101 -5.07 -1.22 10.37
N GLY A 102 -4.17 -1.16 9.40
CA GLY A 102 -4.45 -0.90 7.99
C GLY A 102 -3.92 -2.04 7.13
N LEU A 103 -2.99 -1.72 6.23
CA LEU A 103 -2.32 -2.66 5.35
C LEU A 103 -1.33 -3.58 6.07
N GLY A 104 -0.79 -3.16 7.22
CA GLY A 104 0.41 -3.76 7.80
C GLY A 104 0.21 -5.15 8.38
N GLU A 105 -1.02 -5.52 8.75
CA GLU A 105 -1.36 -6.85 9.24
C GLU A 105 -2.85 -7.11 8.96
N ILE A 106 -3.17 -8.26 8.36
CA ILE A 106 -4.56 -8.63 8.05
C ILE A 106 -5.04 -9.64 9.06
N SER A 107 -5.94 -9.20 9.95
CA SER A 107 -6.56 -10.09 10.92
C SER A 107 -7.69 -10.90 10.29
N ARG A 108 -8.12 -11.96 10.97
CA ARG A 108 -9.34 -12.70 10.62
C ARG A 108 -10.57 -11.79 10.50
N ARG A 109 -10.70 -10.79 11.37
CA ARG A 109 -11.83 -9.87 11.35
C ARG A 109 -11.83 -9.03 10.07
N ASP A 110 -10.66 -8.65 9.59
CA ASP A 110 -10.51 -7.85 8.37
C ASP A 110 -10.83 -8.69 7.14
N ALA A 111 -10.33 -9.93 7.07
CA ALA A 111 -10.67 -10.89 6.02
C ALA A 111 -12.19 -11.19 5.91
N GLN A 112 -12.96 -10.95 6.99
CA GLN A 112 -14.40 -11.16 6.99
C GLN A 112 -15.24 -9.92 6.64
N ARG A 113 -14.62 -8.75 6.46
CA ARG A 113 -15.30 -7.47 6.24
C ARG A 113 -15.02 -6.93 4.84
N SER A 114 -16.07 -6.69 4.04
CA SER A 114 -15.93 -6.09 2.71
C SER A 114 -15.28 -4.71 2.74
N THR A 115 -15.44 -3.94 3.82
CA THR A 115 -14.78 -2.64 4.00
C THR A 115 -13.25 -2.74 4.08
N SER A 116 -12.70 -3.94 4.31
CA SER A 116 -11.26 -4.21 4.37
C SER A 116 -10.72 -4.90 3.11
N GLU A 117 -11.56 -5.07 2.07
CA GLU A 117 -11.19 -5.76 0.83
C GLU A 117 -9.94 -5.14 0.17
N GLU A 118 -9.90 -3.81 0.07
CA GLU A 118 -8.77 -3.09 -0.52
C GLU A 118 -7.46 -3.36 0.24
N ALA A 119 -7.49 -3.27 1.59
CA ALA A 119 -6.34 -3.56 2.43
C ALA A 119 -5.88 -5.02 2.28
N CYS A 120 -6.81 -5.97 2.22
CA CYS A 120 -6.50 -7.39 2.00
C CYS A 120 -5.82 -7.60 0.64
N ARG A 121 -6.36 -7.01 -0.43
CA ARG A 121 -5.81 -7.11 -1.78
C ARG A 121 -4.42 -6.50 -1.89
N LEU A 122 -4.23 -5.31 -1.33
CA LEU A 122 -2.94 -4.63 -1.32
C LEU A 122 -1.92 -5.41 -0.50
N ASN A 123 -2.28 -5.96 0.67
CA ASN A 123 -1.35 -6.71 1.51
C ASN A 123 -0.89 -7.97 0.77
N ARG A 124 -1.85 -8.74 0.25
CA ARG A 124 -1.58 -9.95 -0.52
C ARG A 124 -0.70 -9.68 -1.73
N LEU A 125 -0.91 -8.55 -2.40
CA LEU A 125 -0.09 -8.14 -3.53
C LEU A 125 1.35 -7.87 -3.11
N VAL A 126 1.58 -7.09 -2.03
CA VAL A 126 2.94 -6.82 -1.53
C VAL A 126 3.64 -8.10 -1.11
N VAL A 127 2.91 -9.00 -0.42
CA VAL A 127 3.40 -10.32 -0.01
C VAL A 127 3.74 -11.20 -1.22
N ALA A 128 2.89 -11.21 -2.25
CA ALA A 128 3.13 -11.98 -3.47
C ALA A 128 4.36 -11.49 -4.24
N GLU A 129 4.64 -10.18 -4.23
CA GLU A 129 5.87 -9.63 -4.80
C GLU A 129 7.10 -10.01 -3.96
N ALA A 130 7.01 -9.93 -2.64
CA ALA A 130 8.10 -10.33 -1.75
C ALA A 130 8.44 -11.83 -1.86
N LEU A 131 7.44 -12.69 -2.04
CA LEU A 131 7.61 -14.13 -2.32
C LEU A 131 8.37 -14.39 -3.62
N ARG A 132 8.26 -13.49 -4.60
CA ARG A 132 8.99 -13.54 -5.87
C ARG A 132 10.35 -12.85 -5.80
N GLY A 133 10.77 -12.40 -4.62
CA GLY A 133 12.02 -11.68 -4.42
C GLY A 133 12.00 -10.25 -4.98
N ARG A 134 10.82 -9.67 -5.22
CA ARG A 134 10.69 -8.31 -5.77
C ARG A 134 10.33 -7.31 -4.68
N ALA A 135 10.86 -6.11 -4.82
CA ALA A 135 10.59 -4.98 -3.94
C ALA A 135 9.38 -4.17 -4.45
N VAL A 136 8.64 -3.58 -3.52
CA VAL A 136 7.57 -2.62 -3.82
C VAL A 136 7.95 -1.28 -3.22
N ASP A 137 8.23 -0.30 -4.06
CA ASP A 137 8.51 1.07 -3.65
C ASP A 137 7.21 1.79 -3.29
N LEU A 138 7.29 2.58 -2.24
CA LEU A 138 6.22 3.46 -1.80
C LEU A 138 6.58 4.90 -2.15
N TYR A 139 5.70 5.54 -2.90
CA TYR A 139 5.78 6.97 -3.20
C TYR A 139 4.59 7.68 -2.59
N VAL A 140 4.78 8.88 -2.06
CA VAL A 140 3.71 9.64 -1.40
C VAL A 140 3.65 11.08 -1.88
N LEU A 141 2.42 11.59 -1.95
CA LEU A 141 2.09 12.99 -2.11
C LEU A 141 1.24 13.38 -0.90
N THR A 142 1.75 14.22 -0.01
CA THR A 142 0.92 14.77 1.07
C THR A 142 0.01 15.85 0.51
N VAL A 143 -1.28 15.80 0.84
CA VAL A 143 -2.24 16.86 0.51
C VAL A 143 -2.62 17.61 1.78
N ARG A 144 -3.07 18.87 1.63
CA ARG A 144 -3.66 19.58 2.76
C ARG A 144 -5.04 18.99 3.02
N GLY A 145 -5.16 18.31 4.17
CA GLY A 145 -6.44 17.81 4.65
C GLY A 145 -7.38 18.93 5.08
N PRO A 146 -8.69 18.63 5.24
CA PRO A 146 -9.69 19.61 5.65
C PRO A 146 -9.36 20.18 7.03
N GLY A 147 -8.72 21.35 7.04
CA GLY A 147 -8.30 22.04 8.25
C GLY A 147 -9.32 23.13 8.60
N ARG A 148 -10.02 22.98 9.73
CA ARG A 148 -11.01 23.98 10.21
C ARG A 148 -10.47 25.43 10.33
N LEU A 149 -9.14 25.60 10.40
CA LEU A 149 -8.47 26.89 10.51
C LEU A 149 -7.92 27.45 9.17
N GLY A 150 -7.71 26.60 8.15
CA GLY A 150 -7.13 27.02 6.86
C GLY A 150 -8.11 27.81 6.00
N ALA A 151 -9.40 27.46 6.09
CA ALA A 151 -10.51 28.13 5.40
C ALA A 151 -10.67 29.61 5.81
N LEU A 152 -10.20 30.00 7.00
CA LEU A 152 -10.30 31.36 7.54
C LEU A 152 -9.14 32.27 7.09
N LEU A 153 -8.04 31.69 6.58
CA LEU A 153 -6.79 32.40 6.26
C LEU A 153 -6.47 32.43 4.75
N GLY A 154 -7.40 32.05 3.88
CA GLY A 154 -7.20 32.10 2.42
C GLY A 154 -6.15 31.12 1.91
N ALA A 155 -5.95 29.98 2.60
CA ALA A 155 -5.09 28.91 2.12
C ALA A 155 -5.67 28.25 0.85
N ALA A 156 -4.79 27.70 0.00
CA ALA A 156 -5.19 26.87 -1.15
C ALA A 156 -6.23 25.83 -0.74
N PRO A 157 -7.23 25.54 -1.61
CA PRO A 157 -8.38 24.71 -1.25
C PRO A 157 -7.93 23.33 -0.74
N ASP A 158 -8.59 22.85 0.31
CA ASP A 158 -8.39 21.51 0.84
C ASP A 158 -8.69 20.49 -0.27
N GLU A 159 -7.76 19.55 -0.50
CA GLU A 159 -7.91 18.53 -1.54
C GLU A 159 -8.34 17.22 -0.89
N ASP A 160 -9.37 16.59 -1.44
CA ASP A 160 -9.75 15.23 -1.05
C ASP A 160 -8.70 14.24 -1.60
N PRO A 161 -7.93 13.55 -0.74
CA PRO A 161 -6.91 12.62 -1.19
C PRO A 161 -7.46 11.50 -2.08
N TYR A 162 -8.71 11.10 -1.90
CA TYR A 162 -9.32 10.05 -2.75
C TYR A 162 -9.62 10.58 -4.15
N ALA A 163 -10.17 11.79 -4.27
CA ALA A 163 -10.41 12.42 -5.57
C ALA A 163 -9.09 12.65 -6.34
N VAL A 164 -8.03 13.07 -5.65
CA VAL A 164 -6.70 13.21 -6.25
C VAL A 164 -6.13 11.85 -6.69
N ALA A 165 -6.30 10.81 -5.88
CA ALA A 165 -5.86 9.46 -6.23
C ALA A 165 -6.57 8.95 -7.49
N GLU A 166 -7.88 9.15 -7.60
CA GLU A 166 -8.67 8.79 -8.79
C GLU A 166 -8.22 9.55 -10.03
N GLU A 167 -7.98 10.87 -9.91
CA GLU A 167 -7.44 11.70 -11.00
C GLU A 167 -6.10 11.16 -11.51
N VAL A 168 -5.19 10.83 -10.59
CA VAL A 168 -3.86 10.29 -10.92
C VAL A 168 -3.97 8.89 -11.52
N ALA A 169 -4.79 8.02 -10.94
CA ALA A 169 -5.00 6.64 -11.42
C ALA A 169 -5.62 6.61 -12.83
N ALA A 170 -6.51 7.54 -13.15
CA ALA A 170 -7.12 7.65 -14.49
C ALA A 170 -6.07 7.95 -15.58
N GLN A 171 -5.03 8.70 -15.25
CA GLN A 171 -3.96 9.10 -16.18
C GLN A 171 -2.82 8.07 -16.26
N HIS A 172 -2.67 7.23 -15.24
CA HIS A 172 -1.63 6.20 -15.14
C HIS A 172 -2.23 4.83 -14.90
N ARG A 173 -2.90 4.29 -15.93
CA ARG A 173 -3.27 2.87 -15.96
C ARG A 173 -2.05 2.02 -16.31
N GLY A 174 -1.19 1.77 -15.31
CA GLY A 174 -0.36 0.57 -15.32
C GLY A 174 -1.26 -0.66 -15.26
N ALA A 175 -0.90 -1.75 -15.94
CA ALA A 175 -1.72 -2.96 -16.01
C ALA A 175 -1.65 -3.79 -14.70
N TRP A 176 -2.09 -3.24 -13.56
CA TRP A 176 -2.41 -4.03 -12.38
C TRP A 176 -3.92 -4.01 -12.14
N GLN A 177 -4.54 -5.16 -12.35
CA GLN A 177 -5.82 -5.45 -11.76
C GLN A 177 -5.52 -5.93 -10.34
N LEU A 178 -6.09 -5.28 -9.33
CA LEU A 178 -6.06 -5.84 -7.98
C LEU A 178 -6.52 -7.31 -8.09
N PRO A 179 -5.79 -8.27 -7.51
CA PRO A 179 -6.18 -9.67 -7.61
C PRO A 179 -7.63 -9.81 -7.13
N ALA A 180 -8.44 -10.48 -7.95
CA ALA A 180 -9.87 -10.69 -7.68
C ALA A 180 -10.10 -11.29 -6.30
#